data_AF-A0A1M5CQB9-F1
#
_entry.id   AF-A0A1M5CQB9-F1
#
_cell.length_a   1.000
_cell.length_b   1.000
_cell.length_c   1.000
_cell.angle_alpha   90.00
_cell.angle_beta   90.00
_cell.angle_gamma   90.00
#
_symmetry.space_group_name_H-M   'P 1'
#
loop_
_entity.id
_entity.type
_entity.pdbx_description
1 polymer ?
#
loop_
_entity_poly.entity_id
_entity_poly.type
_entity_poly.pdbx_seq_one_letter_code
_entity_poly.pdbx_strand_id
1 'polypeptide(L)'
;MYWNIASIYSIRPDVALAQACKETGYFRFTGAVKPEMNNFCGLKTNKPTGDKTSDHASFPDPQTGVEAHVQHLFAYASTSPIPAGRKLVDPRFDIVAKVIGRGTVKSVEELGGKWAGNPEYGKSIVTDYLNKMLAYKTEENINYKALYEEEKRRNEQLTQRLLSLEQLLASIAAQTQPFLKKT
;
A
#
# COMPACT_ATOMS: atom_id res chain seq x y z
N MET A 1 -6.83 -7.81 7.52
CA MET A 1 -5.36 -7.88 7.62
C MET A 1 -4.79 -6.81 8.53
N TYR A 2 -4.96 -5.51 8.24
CA TYR A 2 -4.44 -4.41 9.09
C TYR A 2 -4.86 -4.52 10.57
N TRP A 3 -6.13 -4.82 10.88
CA TRP A 3 -6.59 -5.04 12.25
C TRP A 3 -5.78 -6.11 13.00
N ASN A 4 -5.52 -7.25 12.37
CA ASN A 4 -4.81 -8.34 13.04
C ASN A 4 -3.34 -8.00 13.31
N ILE A 5 -2.67 -7.36 12.34
CA ILE A 5 -1.23 -7.10 12.43
C ILE A 5 -0.96 -5.85 13.28
N ALA A 6 -1.65 -4.74 13.02
CA ALA A 6 -1.40 -3.48 13.72
C ALA A 6 -1.65 -3.58 15.23
N SER A 7 -2.65 -4.37 15.65
CA SER A 7 -2.91 -4.61 17.07
C SER A 7 -1.74 -5.28 17.81
N ILE A 8 -0.95 -6.13 17.15
CA ILE A 8 0.25 -6.76 17.75
C ILE A 8 1.30 -5.70 18.12
N TYR A 9 1.38 -4.63 17.34
CA TYR A 9 2.33 -3.52 17.55
C TYR A 9 1.73 -2.35 18.32
N SER A 10 0.49 -2.49 18.81
CA SER A 10 -0.28 -1.39 19.42
C SER A 10 -0.41 -0.16 18.51
N ILE A 11 -0.48 -0.40 17.19
CA ILE A 11 -0.75 0.63 16.18
C ILE A 11 -2.22 0.59 15.81
N ARG A 12 -2.80 1.79 15.67
CA ARG A 12 -4.18 1.96 15.22
C ARG A 12 -4.37 1.44 13.78
N PRO A 13 -5.17 0.38 13.56
CA PRO A 13 -5.28 -0.25 12.24
C PRO A 13 -5.99 0.62 11.21
N ASP A 14 -6.95 1.44 11.64
CA ASP A 14 -7.66 2.42 10.82
C ASP A 14 -6.72 3.51 10.28
N VAL A 15 -5.80 4.00 11.11
CA VAL A 15 -4.74 4.93 10.70
C VAL A 15 -3.82 4.29 9.66
N ALA A 16 -3.33 3.07 9.92
CA ALA A 16 -2.46 2.37 8.97
C ALA A 16 -3.18 2.10 7.63
N LEU A 17 -4.46 1.74 7.66
CA LEU A 17 -5.26 1.59 6.44
C LEU A 17 -5.47 2.92 5.71
N ALA A 18 -5.77 4.01 6.44
CA ALA A 18 -5.90 5.35 5.87
C ALA A 18 -4.64 5.81 5.15
N GLN A 19 -3.49 5.61 5.78
CA GLN A 19 -2.21 5.89 5.17
C GLN A 19 -1.97 5.01 3.95
N ALA A 20 -2.29 3.72 4.00
CA ALA A 20 -2.15 2.83 2.86
C ALA A 20 -3.01 3.26 1.67
N CYS A 21 -4.25 3.68 1.91
CA CYS A 21 -5.14 4.22 0.88
C CYS A 21 -4.56 5.49 0.24
N LYS A 22 -3.96 6.38 1.03
CA LYS A 22 -3.28 7.58 0.51
C LYS A 22 -2.07 7.22 -0.36
N GLU A 23 -1.19 6.36 0.15
CA GLU A 23 0.08 5.98 -0.48
C GLU A 23 -0.13 5.21 -1.80
N THR A 24 -1.16 4.38 -1.86
CA THR A 24 -1.42 3.51 -3.01
C THR A 24 -2.52 4.06 -3.93
N GLY A 25 -3.12 5.19 -3.58
CA GLY A 25 -4.29 5.73 -4.26
C GLY A 25 -5.47 4.74 -4.24
N TYR A 26 -5.83 4.19 -3.08
CA TYR A 26 -6.81 3.12 -2.91
C TYR A 26 -6.42 1.82 -3.62
N PHE A 27 -5.18 1.38 -3.41
CA PHE A 27 -4.62 0.14 -3.98
C PHE A 27 -4.61 0.10 -5.52
N ARG A 28 -4.60 1.28 -6.17
CA ARG A 28 -4.50 1.42 -7.64
C ARG A 28 -3.05 1.52 -8.12
N PHE A 29 -2.11 1.90 -7.27
CA PHE A 29 -0.66 1.93 -7.54
C PHE A 29 -0.27 2.71 -8.80
N THR A 30 -0.65 3.99 -8.87
CA THR A 30 -0.41 4.85 -10.05
C THR A 30 1.01 5.40 -10.14
N GLY A 31 1.91 5.05 -9.21
CA GLY A 31 3.26 5.60 -9.08
C GLY A 31 4.39 4.61 -9.38
N ALA A 32 5.54 4.84 -8.75
CA ALA A 32 6.74 3.99 -8.88
C ALA A 32 6.56 2.61 -8.24
N VAL A 33 5.80 2.51 -7.15
CA VAL A 33 5.44 1.24 -6.51
C VAL A 33 4.35 0.54 -7.31
N LYS A 34 4.53 -0.77 -7.56
CA LYS A 34 3.60 -1.62 -8.32
C LYS A 34 2.83 -2.58 -7.40
N PRO A 35 1.61 -3.02 -7.78
CA PRO A 35 0.79 -3.91 -6.96
C PRO A 35 1.52 -5.17 -6.47
N GLU A 36 2.28 -5.81 -7.35
CA GLU A 36 3.05 -7.04 -7.09
C GLU A 36 4.17 -6.86 -6.07
N MET A 37 4.56 -5.63 -5.77
CA MET A 37 5.59 -5.34 -4.76
C MET A 37 5.06 -5.48 -3.33
N ASN A 38 3.74 -5.58 -3.13
CA ASN A 38 3.11 -5.64 -1.80
C ASN A 38 3.54 -4.51 -0.86
N ASN A 39 3.93 -3.35 -1.40
CA ASN A 39 4.41 -2.22 -0.63
C ASN A 39 3.29 -1.18 -0.52
N PHE A 40 2.61 -1.16 0.63
CA PHE A 40 1.41 -0.37 0.82
C PHE A 40 1.66 1.03 1.39
N CYS A 41 2.90 1.42 1.61
CA CYS A 41 3.23 2.68 2.27
C CYS A 41 4.38 3.46 1.63
N GLY A 42 4.76 3.10 0.39
CA GLY A 42 5.83 3.78 -0.34
C GLY A 42 7.23 3.50 0.21
N LEU A 43 7.40 2.46 1.04
CA LEU A 43 8.63 2.22 1.80
C LEU A 43 9.83 2.07 0.88
N LYS A 44 10.90 2.83 1.16
CA LYS A 44 12.15 2.75 0.41
C LYS A 44 12.96 1.52 0.81
N THR A 45 13.89 1.12 -0.05
CA THR A 45 14.96 0.19 0.34
C THR A 45 15.87 0.83 1.40
N ASN A 46 16.85 0.08 1.92
CA ASN A 46 17.79 0.61 2.91
C ASN A 46 18.69 1.74 2.35
N LYS A 47 19.00 1.69 1.05
CA LYS A 47 19.88 2.63 0.34
C LYS A 47 19.25 3.05 -0.99
N PRO A 48 18.16 3.84 -0.96
CA PRO A 48 17.54 4.33 -2.18
C PRO A 48 18.46 5.36 -2.85
N THR A 49 18.44 5.39 -4.18
CA THR A 49 19.19 6.34 -5.02
C THR A 49 18.29 7.40 -5.64
N GLY A 50 16.98 7.32 -5.40
CA GLY A 50 15.97 8.23 -5.91
C GLY A 50 14.54 7.72 -5.70
N ASP A 51 13.71 7.90 -6.72
CA ASP A 51 12.28 7.57 -6.70
C ASP A 51 11.86 6.58 -7.80
N LYS A 52 12.79 5.78 -8.31
CA LYS A 52 12.48 4.73 -9.28
C LYS A 52 11.87 3.53 -8.55
N THR A 53 11.20 2.64 -9.27
CA THR A 53 10.64 1.39 -8.72
C THR A 53 11.68 0.59 -7.93
N SER A 54 12.94 0.52 -8.39
CA SER A 54 14.05 -0.16 -7.69
C SER A 54 14.46 0.48 -6.36
N ASP A 55 14.07 1.72 -6.11
CA ASP A 55 14.35 2.42 -4.85
C ASP A 55 13.32 2.09 -3.75
N HIS A 56 12.25 1.37 -4.10
CA HIS A 56 11.22 0.93 -3.16
C HIS A 56 11.38 -0.55 -2.79
N ALA A 57 11.05 -0.88 -1.55
CA ALA A 57 11.05 -2.25 -1.07
C ALA A 57 9.94 -3.06 -1.76
N SER A 58 10.19 -4.35 -1.96
CA SER A 58 9.19 -5.34 -2.39
C SER A 58 9.11 -6.45 -1.36
N PHE A 59 7.90 -6.95 -1.13
CA PHE A 59 7.62 -7.99 -0.15
C PHE A 59 7.02 -9.22 -0.83
N PRO A 60 7.32 -10.43 -0.34
CA PRO A 60 6.91 -11.68 -0.98
C PRO A 60 5.40 -11.87 -1.02
N ASP A 61 4.67 -11.27 -0.07
CA ASP A 61 3.23 -11.42 0.05
C ASP A 61 2.59 -10.19 0.74
N PRO A 62 1.26 -10.00 0.61
CA PRO A 62 0.56 -8.88 1.23
C PRO A 62 0.68 -8.83 2.76
N GLN A 63 0.79 -9.98 3.43
CA GLN A 63 0.88 -10.03 4.90
C GLN A 63 2.23 -9.46 5.36
N THR A 64 3.32 -9.86 4.71
CA THR A 64 4.67 -9.31 4.94
C THR A 64 4.72 -7.81 4.64
N GLY A 65 4.05 -7.38 3.56
CA GLY A 65 3.96 -5.97 3.19
C GLY A 65 3.22 -5.10 4.21
N VAL A 66 2.07 -5.57 4.72
CA VAL A 66 1.36 -4.87 5.81
C VAL A 66 2.17 -4.85 7.08
N GLU A 67 2.89 -5.93 7.40
CA GLU A 67 3.74 -5.95 8.58
C GLU A 67 4.91 -4.98 8.48
N ALA A 68 5.58 -4.89 7.33
CA ALA A 68 6.61 -3.87 7.10
C ALA A 68 6.07 -2.45 7.26
N HIS A 69 4.87 -2.16 6.73
CA HIS A 69 4.21 -0.88 6.93
C HIS A 69 3.96 -0.59 8.42
N VAL A 70 3.36 -1.54 9.14
CA VAL A 70 3.07 -1.39 10.57
C VAL A 70 4.35 -1.25 11.39
N GLN A 71 5.41 -2.00 11.07
CA GLN A 71 6.72 -1.86 11.70
C GLN A 71 7.30 -0.47 11.46
N HIS A 72 7.14 0.09 10.27
CA HIS A 72 7.61 1.45 10.00
C HIS A 72 6.88 2.47 10.88
N LEU A 73 5.55 2.39 10.95
CA LEU A 73 4.76 3.23 11.88
C LEU A 73 5.16 3.03 13.35
N PHE A 74 5.41 1.79 13.75
CA PHE A 74 5.87 1.43 15.08
C PHE A 74 7.24 2.04 15.40
N ALA A 75 8.14 2.15 14.42
CA ALA A 75 9.42 2.84 14.61
C ALA A 75 9.22 4.32 14.96
N TYR A 76 8.29 5.01 14.29
CA TYR A 76 7.96 6.41 14.57
C TYR A 76 7.23 6.59 15.91
N ALA A 77 6.32 5.67 16.26
CA ALA A 77 5.41 5.83 17.40
C ALA A 77 5.92 5.25 18.72
N SER A 78 6.83 4.27 18.68
CA SER A 78 7.28 3.53 19.87
C SER A 78 8.79 3.30 19.92
N THR A 79 9.32 3.23 21.14
CA THR A 79 10.70 2.81 21.44
C THR A 79 10.81 1.33 21.83
N SER A 80 9.68 0.64 22.03
CA SER A 80 9.66 -0.78 22.41
C SER A 80 10.36 -1.68 21.37
N PRO A 81 10.96 -2.80 21.76
CA PRO A 81 11.48 -3.75 20.78
C PRO A 81 10.36 -4.31 19.89
N ILE A 82 10.72 -4.91 18.76
CA ILE A 82 9.77 -5.67 17.94
C ILE A 82 9.07 -6.72 18.83
N PRO A 83 7.73 -6.87 18.76
CA PRO A 83 6.99 -7.82 19.57
C PRO A 83 7.55 -9.25 19.44
N ALA A 84 7.57 -9.98 20.54
CA ALA A 84 8.11 -11.33 20.60
C ALA A 84 7.48 -12.25 19.54
N GLY A 85 8.30 -13.05 18.86
CA GLY A 85 7.85 -13.96 17.81
C GLY A 85 7.57 -13.31 16.45
N ARG A 86 7.75 -11.99 16.29
CA ARG A 86 7.66 -11.31 14.99
C ARG A 86 9.05 -11.11 14.39
N LYS A 87 9.14 -11.23 13.06
CA LYS A 87 10.36 -10.97 12.31
C LYS A 87 10.41 -9.50 11.91
N LEU A 88 11.58 -8.85 12.07
CA LEU A 88 11.81 -7.53 11.49
C LEU A 88 11.89 -7.64 9.96
N VAL A 89 10.94 -7.01 9.26
CA VAL A 89 10.80 -7.03 7.81
C VAL A 89 10.88 -5.63 7.18
N ASP A 90 10.70 -4.56 7.97
CA ASP A 90 10.98 -3.20 7.53
C ASP A 90 12.50 -2.97 7.35
N PRO A 91 13.01 -2.79 6.12
CA PRO A 91 14.43 -2.58 5.85
C PRO A 91 14.97 -1.22 6.35
N ARG A 92 14.10 -0.32 6.82
CA ARG A 92 14.42 1.04 7.27
C ARG A 92 14.09 1.27 8.74
N PHE A 93 13.67 0.24 9.47
CA PHE A 93 13.27 0.36 10.88
C PHE A 93 14.32 1.07 11.74
N ASP A 94 15.58 0.63 11.63
CA ASP A 94 16.70 1.22 12.37
C ASP A 94 17.14 2.58 11.81
N ILE A 95 16.79 2.91 10.56
CA ILE A 95 17.09 4.21 9.96
C ILE A 95 16.21 5.30 10.55
N VAL A 96 14.94 4.99 10.85
CA VAL A 96 14.03 5.92 11.55
C VAL A 96 14.66 6.36 12.88
N ALA A 97 15.26 5.42 13.62
CA ALA A 97 15.95 5.71 14.88
C ALA A 97 17.10 6.70 14.71
N LYS A 98 17.84 6.64 13.59
CA LYS A 98 19.01 7.48 13.34
C LYS A 98 18.66 8.87 12.83
N VAL A 99 17.64 8.99 11.99
CA VAL A 99 17.31 10.24 11.29
C VAL A 99 16.36 11.10 12.12
N ILE A 100 15.34 10.48 12.72
CA ILE A 100 14.25 11.21 13.41
C ILE A 100 14.21 10.87 14.91
N GLY A 101 14.66 9.68 15.30
CA GLY A 101 14.50 9.16 16.65
C GLY A 101 13.21 8.34 16.77
N ARG A 102 13.31 7.14 17.37
CA ARG A 102 12.14 6.27 17.56
C ARG A 102 11.19 6.83 18.62
N GLY A 103 9.90 6.60 18.45
CA GLY A 103 8.89 7.01 19.41
C GLY A 103 8.63 8.52 19.50
N THR A 104 9.04 9.28 18.49
CA THR A 104 8.97 10.75 18.42
C THR A 104 7.68 11.28 17.82
N VAL A 105 6.84 10.43 17.23
CA VAL A 105 5.55 10.80 16.63
C VAL A 105 4.42 10.43 17.59
N LYS A 106 3.63 11.42 18.01
CA LYS A 106 2.51 11.24 18.95
C LYS A 106 1.12 11.36 18.31
N SER A 107 1.04 11.92 17.11
CA SER A 107 -0.19 12.04 16.33
C SER A 107 0.05 11.72 14.85
N VAL A 108 -1.02 11.51 14.09
CA VAL A 108 -0.91 11.21 12.65
C VAL A 108 -0.38 12.43 11.89
N GLU A 109 -0.78 13.63 12.32
CA GLU A 109 -0.40 14.91 11.78
C GLU A 109 1.11 15.14 11.83
N GLU A 110 1.77 14.68 12.90
CA GLU A 110 3.22 14.77 13.07
C GLU A 110 4.03 13.91 12.08
N LEU A 111 3.39 13.03 11.30
CA LEU A 111 4.06 12.37 10.17
C LEU A 111 4.44 13.36 9.06
N GLY A 112 3.82 14.54 9.03
CA GLY A 112 4.22 15.65 8.16
C GLY A 112 5.67 16.09 8.42
N GLY A 113 6.48 16.16 7.37
CA GLY A 113 7.90 16.50 7.44
C GLY A 113 8.82 15.40 7.99
N LYS A 114 8.27 14.37 8.67
CA LYS A 114 9.05 13.25 9.24
C LYS A 114 8.98 11.96 8.41
N TRP A 115 7.78 11.62 7.93
CA TRP A 115 7.55 10.48 7.02
C TRP A 115 7.70 10.90 5.56
N ALA A 116 7.00 11.96 5.18
CA ALA A 116 7.08 12.59 3.88
C ALA A 116 7.52 14.04 4.04
N GLY A 117 8.27 14.58 3.07
CA GLY A 117 8.76 15.96 3.12
C GLY A 117 7.65 17.01 3.15
N ASN A 118 6.43 16.68 2.73
CA ASN A 118 5.27 17.57 2.80
C ASN A 118 4.79 17.73 4.26
N PRO A 119 4.78 18.95 4.82
CA PRO A 119 4.27 19.21 6.18
C PRO A 119 2.78 18.87 6.37
N GLU A 120 1.98 18.95 5.31
CA GLU A 120 0.54 18.66 5.35
C GLU A 120 0.21 17.16 5.14
N TYR A 121 1.24 16.32 5.03
CA TYR A 121 1.08 14.90 4.79
C TYR A 121 0.24 14.20 5.86
N GLY A 122 0.57 14.38 7.14
CA GLY A 122 -0.15 13.75 8.25
C GLY A 122 -1.59 14.24 8.35
N LYS A 123 -1.80 15.55 8.24
CA LYS A 123 -3.14 16.17 8.26
C LYS A 123 -4.04 15.63 7.17
N SER A 124 -3.53 15.49 5.95
CA SER A 124 -4.31 14.96 4.83
C SER A 124 -4.65 13.46 5.00
N ILE A 125 -3.86 12.67 5.72
CA ILE A 125 -4.30 11.31 6.12
C ILE A 125 -5.56 11.41 6.99
N VAL A 126 -5.55 12.31 7.97
CA VAL A 126 -6.68 12.50 8.88
C VAL A 126 -7.92 13.00 8.15
N THR A 127 -7.80 14.11 7.41
CA THR A 127 -8.95 14.78 6.79
C THR A 127 -9.52 14.00 5.60
N ASP A 128 -8.65 13.49 4.73
CA ASP A 128 -9.09 13.03 3.41
C ASP A 128 -9.45 11.54 3.40
N TYR A 129 -8.98 10.79 4.40
CA TYR A 129 -9.10 9.33 4.49
C TYR A 129 -9.70 8.87 5.81
N LEU A 130 -9.03 9.14 6.95
CA LEU A 130 -9.44 8.61 8.25
C LEU A 130 -10.83 9.11 8.66
N ASN A 131 -11.07 10.43 8.59
CA ASN A 131 -12.36 11.00 8.96
C ASN A 131 -13.50 10.46 8.09
N LYS A 132 -13.26 10.21 6.80
CA LYS A 132 -14.27 9.61 5.91
C LYS A 132 -14.57 8.17 6.30
N MET A 133 -13.55 7.38 6.67
CA MET A 133 -13.75 6.03 7.18
C MET A 133 -14.53 6.01 8.49
N LEU A 134 -14.21 6.90 9.42
CA LEU A 134 -14.89 6.98 10.72
C LEU A 134 -16.32 7.52 10.61
N ALA A 135 -16.58 8.42 9.64
CA ALA A 135 -17.91 8.95 9.38
C ALA A 135 -18.82 7.97 8.60
N TYR A 136 -18.24 6.87 8.07
CA TYR A 136 -19.01 5.90 7.30
C TYR A 136 -20.00 5.18 8.22
N LYS A 137 -21.30 5.41 7.97
CA LYS A 137 -22.37 4.68 8.64
C LYS A 137 -22.57 3.37 7.90
N THR A 138 -22.31 2.26 8.57
CA THR A 138 -22.67 0.94 8.04
C THR A 138 -24.18 0.82 8.04
N GLU A 139 -24.77 0.41 6.92
CA GLU A 139 -26.11 -0.17 6.95
C GLU A 139 -26.05 -1.48 7.74
N GLU A 140 -27.08 -1.76 8.54
CA GLU A 140 -27.17 -3.06 9.23
C GLU A 140 -27.25 -4.19 8.18
N ASN A 141 -26.56 -5.31 8.44
CA ASN A 141 -26.62 -6.56 7.66
C ASN A 141 -25.86 -6.60 6.30
N ILE A 142 -24.83 -5.79 6.09
CA ILE A 142 -23.97 -5.96 4.90
C ILE A 142 -23.14 -7.25 5.00
N ASN A 143 -23.36 -8.19 4.07
CA ASN A 143 -22.53 -9.38 3.94
C ASN A 143 -21.27 -9.08 3.12
N TYR A 144 -20.26 -8.50 3.79
CA TYR A 144 -18.98 -8.15 3.16
C TYR A 144 -18.26 -9.32 2.49
N LYS A 145 -18.43 -10.54 3.01
CA LYS A 145 -17.86 -11.74 2.40
C LYS A 145 -18.51 -12.01 1.04
N ALA A 146 -19.83 -11.96 0.96
CA ALA A 146 -20.54 -12.14 -0.31
C ALA A 146 -20.16 -11.07 -1.33
N LEU A 147 -20.11 -9.80 -0.92
CA LEU A 147 -19.69 -8.68 -1.78
C LEU A 147 -18.25 -8.87 -2.31
N TYR A 148 -17.32 -9.28 -1.43
CA TYR A 148 -15.94 -9.56 -1.84
C TYR A 148 -15.88 -10.69 -2.86
N GLU A 149 -16.56 -11.80 -2.62
CA GLU A 149 -16.56 -12.94 -3.55
C GLU A 149 -17.26 -12.63 -4.88
N GLU A 150 -18.26 -11.73 -4.89
CA GLU A 150 -18.88 -11.25 -6.11
C GLU A 150 -17.90 -10.36 -6.91
N GLU A 151 -17.30 -9.38 -6.25
CA GLU A 151 -16.38 -8.45 -6.92
C GLU A 151 -15.12 -9.16 -7.42
N LYS A 152 -14.64 -10.15 -6.66
CA LYS A 152 -13.56 -11.04 -7.09
C LYS A 152 -13.93 -11.79 -8.38
N ARG A 153 -15.12 -12.39 -8.44
CA ARG A 153 -15.63 -13.05 -9.67
C ARG A 153 -15.73 -12.06 -10.83
N ARG A 154 -16.23 -10.86 -10.59
CA ARG A 154 -16.31 -9.80 -11.61
C ARG A 154 -14.94 -9.42 -12.14
N ASN A 155 -13.95 -9.26 -11.25
CA ASN A 155 -12.57 -8.96 -11.64
C ASN A 155 -11.94 -10.09 -12.46
N GLU A 156 -12.14 -11.35 -12.07
CA GLU A 156 -11.67 -12.51 -12.84
C GLU A 156 -12.28 -12.51 -14.25
N GLN A 157 -13.58 -12.24 -14.39
CA GLN A 157 -14.25 -12.14 -15.69
C GLN A 157 -13.70 -10.99 -16.54
N LEU A 158 -13.46 -9.82 -15.94
CA LEU A 158 -12.87 -8.67 -16.63
C LEU A 158 -11.45 -8.97 -17.12
N THR A 159 -10.63 -9.63 -16.30
CA THR A 159 -9.28 -10.06 -16.69
C THR A 159 -9.32 -11.05 -17.86
N GLN A 160 -10.20 -12.04 -17.83
CA GLN A 160 -10.36 -12.97 -18.95
C GLN A 160 -10.80 -12.26 -20.23
N ARG A 161 -11.71 -11.29 -20.11
CA ARG A 161 -12.17 -10.50 -21.25
C ARG A 161 -11.05 -9.62 -21.82
N LEU A 162 -10.24 -8.99 -20.97
CA LEU A 162 -9.06 -8.23 -21.39
C LEU A 162 -8.10 -9.12 -22.21
N LEU A 163 -7.76 -10.29 -21.68
CA LEU A 163 -6.87 -11.25 -22.34
C LEU A 163 -7.42 -11.67 -23.71
N SER A 164 -8.72 -11.94 -23.81
CA SER A 164 -9.36 -12.30 -25.08
C SER A 164 -9.31 -11.16 -26.12
N LEU A 165 -9.45 -9.91 -25.67
CA LEU A 165 -9.36 -8.74 -26.54
C LEU A 165 -7.93 -8.50 -27.01
N GLU A 166 -6.94 -8.68 -26.14
CA GLU A 166 -5.52 -8.59 -26.50
C GLU A 166 -5.14 -9.64 -27.56
N GLN A 167 -5.63 -10.88 -27.42
CA GLN A 167 -5.44 -11.94 -28.42
C GLN A 167 -6.11 -11.59 -29.76
N LEU A 168 -7.33 -11.05 -29.72
CA LEU A 168 -8.05 -10.64 -30.93
C LEU A 168 -7.33 -9.50 -31.65
N LEU A 169 -6.85 -8.49 -30.91
CA LEU A 169 -6.04 -7.40 -31.46
C LEU A 169 -4.74 -7.91 -32.09
N ALA A 170 -4.04 -8.83 -31.42
CA ALA A 170 -2.83 -9.44 -31.96
C ALA A 170 -3.10 -10.20 -33.27
N SER A 171 -4.22 -10.91 -33.35
CA SER A 171 -4.63 -11.63 -34.57
C SER A 171 -4.93 -10.69 -35.74
N ILE A 172 -5.64 -9.59 -35.48
CA ILE A 172 -5.93 -8.56 -36.49
C ILE A 172 -4.63 -7.89 -36.96
N ALA A 173 -3.74 -7.55 -36.02
CA ALA A 173 -2.45 -6.96 -36.34
C ALA A 173 -1.60 -7.89 -37.25
N ALA A 174 -1.57 -9.19 -36.95
CA ALA A 174 -0.87 -10.18 -37.77
C ALA A 174 -1.48 -10.32 -39.19
N GLN A 175 -2.82 -10.28 -39.30
CA GLN A 175 -3.51 -10.37 -40.59
C GLN A 175 -3.34 -9.12 -41.46
N THR A 176 -3.18 -7.95 -40.84
CA THR A 176 -3.04 -6.66 -41.54
C THR A 176 -1.59 -6.34 -41.92
N GLN A 177 -0.61 -6.91 -41.20
CA GLN A 177 0.83 -6.72 -41.44
C GLN A 177 1.31 -6.96 -42.90
N PRO A 178 0.80 -7.97 -43.64
CA PRO A 178 1.17 -8.21 -45.04
C PRO A 178 0.70 -7.11 -46.01
N PHE A 179 -0.38 -6.39 -45.67
CA PHE A 179 -0.95 -5.34 -46.49
C PHE A 179 -0.27 -3.99 -46.27
N LEU A 180 0.42 -3.81 -45.13
CA LEU A 180 1.19 -2.61 -44.80
C LEU A 180 2.61 -2.60 -45.39
N LYS A 181 3.14 -3.74 -45.88
CA LYS A 181 4.49 -3.86 -46.46
C LYS A 181 4.56 -3.67 -47.98
N LYS A 182 3.43 -3.38 -48.65
CA LYS A 182 3.38 -3.10 -50.09
C LYS A 182 3.39 -1.59 -50.35
N THR A 183 4.52 -0.94 -50.14
CA THR A 183 4.91 0.39 -50.66
C THR A 183 6.41 0.42 -50.78
#